data_AF-A0A951RYQ7-F1
#
_entry.id   AF-A0A951RYQ7-F1
#
_cell.length_a   1.000
_cell.length_b   1.000
_cell.length_c   1.000
_cell.angle_alpha   90.00
_cell.angle_beta   90.00
_cell.angle_gamma   90.00
#
_symmetry.space_group_name_H-M   'P 1'
#
loop_
_entity.id
_entity.type
_entity.pdbx_description
1 polymer ?
#
loop_
_entity_poly.entity_id
_entity_poly.type
_entity_poly.pdbx_seq_one_letter_code
_entity_poly.pdbx_strand_id
1 'polypeptide(L)' 'IVSALKAGKLKILKDKQSSQTYSIKGGFVEVLKNKTTVLVEGAEEQ' A
#
# COMPACT_ATOMS: atom_id res chain seq x y z
N ILE A 1 4.67 -1.97 14.02
CA ILE A 1 5.82 -1.51 13.20
C ILE A 1 5.32 -0.39 12.32
N VAL A 2 6.10 0.69 12.14
CA VAL A 2 5.76 1.79 11.24
C VAL A 2 6.95 2.03 10.31
N SER A 3 6.68 2.20 9.00
CA SER A 3 7.70 2.48 7.99
C SER A 3 7.23 3.53 6.98
N ALA A 4 8.15 4.36 6.50
CA ALA A 4 7.89 5.30 5.42
C ALA A 4 7.95 4.62 4.04
N LEU A 5 7.06 5.03 3.14
CA LEU A 5 6.97 4.57 1.76
C LEU A 5 7.40 5.70 0.83
N LYS A 6 8.24 5.35 -0.16
CA LYS A 6 8.59 6.26 -1.26
C LYS A 6 7.56 6.18 -2.37
N ALA A 7 7.60 7.15 -3.28
CA ALA A 7 6.85 7.08 -4.53
C ALA A 7 7.13 5.76 -5.26
N GLY A 8 6.09 5.14 -5.83
CA GLY A 8 6.21 3.85 -6.49
C GLY A 8 4.87 3.16 -6.74
N LYS A 9 4.94 1.86 -7.04
CA LYS A 9 3.77 1.02 -7.28
C LYS A 9 3.48 0.13 -6.07
N LEU A 10 2.28 0.25 -5.51
CA LEU A 10 1.76 -0.60 -4.45
C LEU A 10 0.91 -1.71 -5.05
N LYS A 11 1.37 -2.96 -4.96
CA LYS A 11 0.62 -4.13 -5.38
C LYS A 11 -0.08 -4.76 -4.17
N ILE A 12 -1.40 -4.90 -4.25
CA ILE A 12 -2.23 -5.51 -3.21
C ILE A 12 -2.83 -6.79 -3.76
N LEU A 13 -2.56 -7.91 -3.10
CA LEU A 13 -3.24 -9.17 -3.39
C LEU A 13 -4.60 -9.15 -2.68
N LYS A 14 -5.70 -9.23 -3.42
CA LYS A 14 -7.04 -9.37 -2.82
C LYS A 14 -7.32 -10.84 -2.47
N ASP A 15 -6.81 -11.74 -3.30
CA ASP A 15 -6.79 -13.18 -3.08
C ASP A 15 -5.55 -13.81 -3.75
N LYS A 16 -5.53 -15.13 -3.95
CA LYS A 16 -4.36 -15.84 -4.53
C LYS A 16 -4.21 -15.62 -6.03
N GLN A 17 -5.24 -15.15 -6.72
CA GLN A 17 -5.32 -15.02 -8.18
C GLN A 17 -5.52 -13.56 -8.61
N SER A 18 -6.09 -12.71 -7.76
CA SER A 18 -6.41 -11.33 -8.07
C SER A 18 -5.53 -10.35 -7.28
N SER A 19 -5.05 -9.34 -7.99
CA SER A 19 -4.28 -8.24 -7.41
C SER A 19 -4.70 -6.92 -8.02
N GLN A 20 -4.67 -5.88 -7.20
CA GLN A 20 -4.88 -4.51 -7.64
C GLN A 20 -3.59 -3.71 -7.42
N THR A 21 -3.26 -2.86 -8.38
CA THR A 21 -2.04 -2.05 -8.32
C THR A 21 -2.41 -0.58 -8.23
N TYR A 22 -1.72 0.16 -7.37
CA TYR A 22 -1.86 1.60 -7.26
C TYR A 22 -0.50 2.26 -7.46
N SER A 23 -0.48 3.38 -8.18
CA SER A 23 0.67 4.29 -8.16
C SER A 23 0.49 5.29 -7.02
N ILE A 24 1.53 5.48 -6.21
CA ILE A 24 1.52 6.38 -5.04
C ILE A 24 2.70 7.35 -5.10
N LYS A 25 2.54 8.55 -4.50
CA LYS A 25 3.61 9.55 -4.41
C LYS A 25 4.44 9.44 -3.12
N GLY A 26 3.94 8.70 -2.14
CA GLY A 26 4.60 8.47 -0.86
C GLY A 26 3.57 8.10 0.22
N GLY A 27 4.04 7.85 1.44
CA GLY A 27 3.15 7.60 2.57
C GLY A 27 3.80 6.88 3.74
N PHE A 28 2.96 6.27 4.58
CA PHE A 28 3.36 5.47 5.73
C PHE A 28 2.57 4.16 5.77
N VAL A 29 3.21 3.10 6.24
CA VAL A 29 2.58 1.82 6.55
C VAL A 29 2.73 1.51 8.03
N GLU A 30 1.64 1.11 8.66
CA GLU A 30 1.62 0.58 10.02
C GLU A 30 1.14 -0.88 10.00
N VAL A 31 1.83 -1.73 10.76
CA VAL A 31 1.38 -3.09 11.05
C VAL A 31 1.14 -3.22 12.54
N LEU A 32 -0.12 -3.52 12.90
CA LEU A 32 -0.60 -3.68 14.27
C LEU A 32 -1.51 -4.90 14.35
N LYS A 33 -1.17 -5.87 15.20
CA LYS A 33 -1.98 -7.08 15.46
C LYS A 33 -2.44 -7.79 14.16
N ASN A 34 -1.50 -8.05 13.25
CA ASN A 34 -1.74 -8.67 11.92
C ASN A 34 -2.68 -7.88 11.00
N LYS A 35 -2.99 -6.63 11.32
CA LYS A 35 -3.69 -5.70 10.45
C LYS A 35 -2.68 -4.68 9.92
N THR A 36 -2.67 -4.51 8.61
CA THR A 36 -1.84 -3.51 7.93
C THR A 36 -2.72 -2.34 7.51
N THR A 37 -2.33 -1.14 7.90
CA THR A 37 -2.97 0.10 7.46
C THR A 37 -1.93 0.93 6.71
N VAL A 38 -2.31 1.41 5.52
CA VAL A 38 -1.43 2.19 4.66
C VAL A 38 -2.09 3.54 4.40
N LEU A 39 -1.39 4.62 4.71
CA LEU A 39 -1.81 5.98 4.41
C LEU A 39 -0.89 6.51 3.32
N VAL A 40 -1.46 6.90 2.17
CA VAL A 40 -0.71 7.28 0.97
C VAL A 40 -1.26 8.55 0.37
N GLU A 41 -0.38 9.32 -0.27
CA GLU A 41 -0.74 10.52 -1.00
C GLU A 41 -0.75 10.24 -2.51
N GLY A 42 -1.75 10.84 -3.20
CA GLY A 42 -1.86 10.77 -4.66
C GLY A 42 -2.00 9.35 -5.21
N ALA A 43 -2.80 8.50 -4.54
CA ALA A 43 -3.05 7.14 -5.00
C ALA A 43 -3.93 7.14 -6.26
N GLU A 44 -3.45 6.47 -7.30
CA GLU A 44 -4.16 6.25 -8.57
C GLU A 44 -4.20 4.76 -8.88
N GLU A 45 -5.39 4.22 -9.15
CA GLU A 45 -5.58 2.82 -9.56
C GLU A 45 -5.04 2.59 -10.97
N GLN A 46 -4.36 1.47 -11.18
CA GLN A 46 -3.84 1.03 -12.49
C GLN A 46 -4.50 -0.25 -12.97
#